data_AF-A0A2V2EJR3-F1
#
_entry.id   AF-A0A2V2EJR3-F1
#
_cell.length_a   1.000
_cell.length_b   1.000
_cell.length_c   1.000
_cell.angle_alpha   90.00
_cell.angle_beta   90.00
_cell.angle_gamma   90.00
#
_symmetry.space_group_name_H-M   'P 1'
#
loop_
_entity.id
_entity.type
_entity.pdbx_description
1 polymer ?
#
loop_
_entity_poly.entity_id
_entity_poly.type
_entity_poly.pdbx_seq_one_letter_code
_entity_poly.pdbx_strand_id
1 'polypeptide(L)'
;MSIVIDVIFVLFLALMFFLGYRKGFLNKAWWLVDIALVAGLCMLLLPTLNNSLTNAGLLAKLESLFASVVGENSPVKLDAAEAASVVQTVIICIGLGIIVIIVMAIVKVLLKGLRKFVVFKIIDGVLGGVYSIVITVAVLMVIGVLVGTFVPYFGPVSSASDVCSECFLFKYIFGANPFQEFVNGKFPLGSWVAQLFK
;
A
#
# COMPACT_ATOMS: atom_id res chain seq x y z
N MET A 1 20.86 28.08 -3.58
CA MET A 1 19.46 27.74 -3.25
C MET A 1 19.28 26.23 -3.07
N SER A 2 19.89 25.38 -3.90
CA SER A 2 19.85 23.90 -3.77
C SER A 2 20.17 23.38 -2.34
N ILE A 3 21.25 23.86 -1.70
CA ILE A 3 21.62 23.46 -0.33
C ILE A 3 20.53 23.81 0.71
N VAL A 4 19.84 24.95 0.56
CA VAL A 4 18.83 25.39 1.54
C VAL A 4 17.61 24.48 1.49
N ILE A 5 17.19 24.06 0.29
CA ILE A 5 16.07 23.14 0.11
C ILE A 5 16.41 21.76 0.67
N ASP A 6 17.62 21.25 0.42
CA ASP A 6 18.08 19.98 0.98
C ASP A 6 18.15 20.03 2.53
N VAL A 7 18.62 21.13 3.11
CA VAL A 7 18.63 21.32 4.58
C VAL A 7 17.21 21.33 5.15
N ILE A 8 16.28 22.07 4.54
CA ILE A 8 14.87 22.09 4.95
C ILE A 8 14.27 20.69 4.86
N PHE A 9 14.60 19.93 3.81
CA PHE A 9 14.09 18.58 3.62
C PHE A 9 14.62 17.60 4.67
N VAL A 10 15.91 17.67 4.98
CA VAL A 10 16.53 16.86 6.04
C VAL A 10 15.91 17.19 7.40
N LEU A 11 15.67 18.47 7.70
CA LEU A 11 14.98 18.89 8.92
C LEU A 11 13.53 18.37 8.96
N PHE A 12 12.84 18.40 7.82
CA PHE A 12 11.49 17.83 7.70
C PHE A 12 11.49 16.32 7.94
N LEU A 13 12.44 15.56 7.36
CA LEU A 13 12.57 14.13 7.61
C LEU A 13 12.95 13.83 9.07
N ALA A 14 13.80 14.65 9.69
CA ALA A 14 14.13 14.54 11.11
C ALA A 14 12.91 14.80 12.00
N LEU A 15 12.06 15.78 11.65
CA LEU A 15 10.78 16.01 12.31
C LEU A 15 9.86 14.79 12.17
N MET A 16 9.76 14.23 10.96
CA MET A 16 8.94 13.02 10.72
C MET A 16 9.46 11.81 11.47
N PHE A 17 10.78 11.67 11.61
CA PHE A 17 11.40 10.67 12.47
C PHE A 17 11.01 10.88 13.93
N PHE A 18 11.13 12.10 14.46
CA PHE A 18 10.77 12.41 15.85
C PHE A 18 9.29 12.11 16.13
N LEU A 19 8.40 12.49 15.22
CA LEU A 19 6.97 12.19 15.31
C LEU A 19 6.68 10.68 15.25
N GLY A 20 7.44 9.94 14.44
CA GLY A 20 7.39 8.48 14.39
C GLY A 20 7.88 7.83 15.67
N TYR A 21 9.01 8.32 16.19
CA TYR A 21 9.66 7.83 17.40
C TYR A 21 8.75 7.93 18.63
N ARG A 22 8.06 9.07 18.78
CA ARG A 22 7.12 9.28 19.88
C ARG A 22 5.93 8.32 19.85
N LYS A 23 5.43 7.98 18.65
CA LYS A 23 4.27 7.09 18.49
C LYS A 23 4.65 5.60 18.61
N GLY A 24 5.85 5.23 18.16
CA GLY A 24 6.37 3.86 18.16
C GLY A 24 5.85 3.00 16.99
N PHE A 25 6.62 1.99 16.61
CA PHE A 25 6.34 1.08 15.49
C PHE A 25 5.07 0.26 15.72
N LEU A 26 4.90 -0.33 16.90
CA LEU A 26 3.78 -1.20 17.25
C LEU A 26 2.41 -0.52 17.11
N ASN A 27 2.35 0.81 17.19
CA ASN A 27 1.11 1.55 16.99
C ASN A 27 0.94 2.04 15.55
N LYS A 28 2.02 2.44 14.87
CA LYS A 28 1.95 3.10 13.56
C LYS A 28 2.07 2.15 12.36
N ALA A 29 2.81 1.06 12.50
CA ALA A 29 3.24 0.20 11.39
C ALA A 29 2.77 -1.26 11.52
N TRP A 30 2.20 -1.64 12.66
CA TRP A 30 1.77 -3.02 12.93
C TRP A 30 0.85 -3.59 11.85
N TRP A 31 -0.05 -2.75 11.32
CA TRP A 31 -0.98 -3.14 10.24
C TRP A 31 -0.26 -3.58 8.95
N LEU A 32 0.94 -3.07 8.66
CA LEU A 32 1.72 -3.51 7.50
C LEU A 32 2.28 -4.92 7.70
N VAL A 33 2.70 -5.24 8.93
CA VAL A 33 3.14 -6.59 9.27
C VAL A 33 1.97 -7.56 9.13
N ASP A 34 0.78 -7.17 9.60
CA ASP A 34 -0.44 -7.96 9.44
C ASP A 34 -0.73 -8.22 7.95
N ILE A 35 -0.74 -7.18 7.10
CA ILE A 35 -1.00 -7.33 5.66
C ILE A 35 0.05 -8.20 4.98
N ALA A 36 1.33 -7.96 5.23
CA ALA A 36 2.42 -8.73 4.63
C ALA A 36 2.32 -10.22 5.00
N LEU A 37 1.97 -10.50 6.26
CA LEU A 37 1.84 -11.86 6.78
C LEU A 37 0.59 -12.55 6.25
N VAL A 38 -0.54 -11.84 6.14
CA VAL A 38 -1.75 -12.35 5.45
C VAL A 38 -1.45 -12.66 3.99
N ALA A 39 -0.82 -11.75 3.26
CA ALA A 39 -0.48 -11.97 1.85
C ALA A 39 0.46 -13.17 1.67
N GLY A 40 1.51 -13.27 2.49
CA GLY A 40 2.46 -14.39 2.46
C GLY A 40 1.81 -15.73 2.80
N LEU A 41 0.99 -15.78 3.86
CA LEU A 41 0.28 -17.01 4.23
C LEU A 41 -0.80 -17.39 3.23
N CYS A 42 -1.51 -16.42 2.66
CA CYS A 42 -2.42 -16.68 1.55
C CYS A 42 -1.65 -17.32 0.41
N MET A 43 -0.57 -16.70 -0.10
CA MET A 43 0.21 -17.29 -1.20
C MET A 43 0.69 -18.72 -0.90
N LEU A 44 1.08 -19.01 0.34
CA LEU A 44 1.59 -20.33 0.75
C LEU A 44 0.49 -21.38 0.93
N LEU A 45 -0.63 -21.03 1.58
CA LEU A 45 -1.66 -21.98 2.02
C LEU A 45 -2.87 -22.04 1.10
N LEU A 46 -3.03 -21.08 0.18
CA LEU A 46 -4.12 -21.06 -0.81
C LEU A 46 -4.25 -22.39 -1.57
N PRO A 47 -3.20 -22.98 -2.17
CA PRO A 47 -3.36 -24.21 -2.95
C PRO A 47 -3.86 -25.38 -2.08
N THR A 48 -3.31 -25.52 -0.87
CA THR A 48 -3.68 -26.59 0.07
C THR A 48 -5.12 -26.44 0.57
N LEU A 49 -5.51 -25.24 0.95
CA LEU A 49 -6.87 -24.95 1.44
C LEU A 49 -7.90 -25.04 0.31
N ASN A 50 -7.54 -24.61 -0.90
CA ASN A 50 -8.41 -24.73 -2.07
C ASN A 50 -8.71 -26.20 -2.36
N ASN A 51 -7.69 -27.06 -2.38
CA ASN A 51 -7.88 -28.50 -2.57
C ASN A 51 -8.74 -29.12 -1.46
N SER A 52 -8.50 -28.74 -0.20
CA SER A 52 -9.27 -29.27 0.94
C SER A 52 -10.74 -28.84 0.90
N LEU A 53 -11.03 -27.57 0.58
CA LEU A 53 -12.40 -27.04 0.55
C LEU A 53 -13.18 -27.49 -0.70
N THR A 54 -12.49 -27.66 -1.83
CA THR A 54 -13.08 -28.31 -3.01
C THR A 54 -13.44 -29.76 -2.70
N ASN A 55 -12.56 -30.52 -2.04
CA ASN A 55 -12.85 -31.88 -1.61
C ASN A 55 -13.97 -31.97 -0.56
N ALA A 56 -14.15 -30.92 0.26
CA ALA A 56 -15.26 -30.79 1.19
C ALA A 56 -16.60 -30.41 0.52
N GLY A 57 -16.61 -30.21 -0.81
CA GLY A 57 -17.80 -29.88 -1.59
C GLY A 57 -18.24 -28.42 -1.52
N LEU A 58 -17.41 -27.51 -1.01
CA LEU A 58 -17.72 -26.08 -0.97
C LEU A 58 -17.89 -25.51 -2.40
N LEU A 59 -16.98 -25.90 -3.31
CA LEU A 59 -16.99 -25.43 -4.69
C LEU A 59 -18.30 -25.80 -5.40
N ALA A 60 -18.72 -27.06 -5.29
CA ALA A 60 -19.97 -27.56 -5.88
C ALA A 60 -21.22 -26.85 -5.30
N LYS A 61 -21.19 -26.49 -4.01
CA LYS A 61 -22.27 -25.70 -3.38
C LYS A 61 -22.29 -24.26 -3.91
N LEU A 62 -21.14 -23.63 -4.08
CA LEU A 62 -21.06 -22.29 -4.67
C LEU A 62 -21.50 -22.28 -6.13
N GLU A 63 -21.07 -23.27 -6.91
CA GLU A 63 -21.45 -23.42 -8.32
C GLU A 63 -22.96 -23.59 -8.49
N SER A 64 -23.61 -24.42 -7.66
CA SER A 64 -25.07 -24.57 -7.70
C SER A 64 -25.83 -23.31 -7.27
N LEU A 65 -25.30 -22.55 -6.29
CA LEU A 65 -25.84 -21.24 -5.93
C LEU A 65 -25.71 -20.23 -7.08
N PHE A 66 -24.55 -20.14 -7.72
CA PHE A 66 -24.35 -19.25 -8.86
C PHE A 66 -25.19 -19.65 -10.07
N ALA A 67 -25.29 -20.95 -10.37
CA ALA A 67 -26.17 -21.45 -11.43
C ALA A 67 -27.65 -21.08 -11.18
N SER A 68 -28.10 -21.08 -9.92
CA SER A 68 -29.45 -20.65 -9.57
C SER A 68 -29.70 -19.15 -9.71
N VAL A 69 -28.66 -18.32 -9.59
CA VAL A 69 -28.72 -16.85 -9.63
C VAL A 69 -28.50 -16.31 -11.04
N VAL A 70 -27.64 -16.95 -11.83
CA VAL A 70 -27.25 -16.56 -13.20
C VAL A 70 -28.22 -17.12 -14.26
N GLY A 71 -29.44 -17.52 -13.87
CA GLY A 71 -30.47 -18.05 -14.77
C GLY A 71 -30.68 -17.23 -16.06
N GLU A 72 -31.24 -17.90 -17.08
CA GLU A 72 -31.28 -17.58 -18.53
C GLU A 72 -31.43 -16.12 -19.01
N ASN A 73 -31.77 -15.17 -18.13
CA ASN A 73 -32.01 -13.75 -18.45
C ASN A 73 -30.91 -12.78 -17.98
N SER A 74 -29.76 -13.27 -17.51
CA SER A 74 -28.66 -12.39 -17.10
C SER A 74 -27.87 -11.84 -18.30
N PRO A 75 -27.70 -10.51 -18.43
CA PRO A 75 -26.91 -9.89 -19.52
C PRO A 75 -25.39 -10.13 -19.40
N VAL A 76 -24.96 -10.80 -18.33
CA VAL A 76 -23.57 -11.10 -18.03
C VAL A 76 -23.34 -12.60 -18.26
N LYS A 77 -22.56 -12.95 -19.29
CA LYS A 77 -22.05 -14.32 -19.52
C LYS A 77 -20.96 -14.62 -18.49
N LEU A 78 -21.34 -14.80 -17.23
CA LEU A 78 -20.43 -15.23 -16.19
C LEU A 78 -20.55 -16.75 -16.06
N ASP A 79 -19.44 -17.47 -16.27
CA ASP A 79 -19.41 -18.91 -16.02
C ASP A 79 -19.55 -19.15 -14.51
N ALA A 80 -20.56 -19.92 -14.11
CA ALA A 80 -20.85 -20.22 -12.71
C ALA A 80 -19.67 -20.92 -12.02
N ALA A 81 -18.91 -21.73 -12.76
CA ALA A 81 -17.71 -22.40 -12.27
C ALA A 81 -16.57 -21.40 -12.00
N GLU A 82 -16.35 -20.45 -12.92
CA GLU A 82 -15.35 -19.39 -12.74
C GLU A 82 -15.72 -18.49 -11.55
N ALA A 83 -16.99 -18.09 -11.43
CA ALA A 83 -17.50 -17.32 -10.30
C ALA A 83 -17.28 -18.03 -8.96
N ALA A 84 -17.65 -19.31 -8.89
CA ALA A 84 -17.50 -20.13 -7.70
C ALA A 84 -16.04 -20.26 -7.27
N SER A 85 -15.12 -20.43 -8.23
CA SER A 85 -13.67 -20.54 -7.96
C SER A 85 -13.08 -19.24 -7.39
N VAL A 86 -13.47 -18.08 -7.93
CA VAL A 86 -13.04 -16.77 -7.44
C VAL A 86 -13.59 -16.53 -6.03
N VAL A 87 -14.87 -16.83 -5.81
CA VAL A 87 -15.51 -16.64 -4.49
C VAL A 87 -14.91 -17.56 -3.44
N GLN A 88 -14.64 -18.82 -3.77
CA GLN A 88 -13.94 -19.74 -2.85
C GLN A 88 -12.56 -19.18 -2.48
N THR A 89 -11.81 -18.67 -3.45
CA THR A 89 -10.50 -18.05 -3.22
C THR A 89 -10.62 -16.85 -2.28
N VAL A 90 -11.61 -15.98 -2.49
CA VAL A 90 -11.88 -14.81 -1.62
C VAL A 90 -12.24 -15.27 -0.21
N ILE A 91 -13.10 -16.28 -0.06
CA ILE A 91 -13.50 -16.84 1.25
C ILE A 91 -12.27 -17.36 2.00
N ILE A 92 -11.38 -18.11 1.32
CA ILE A 92 -10.14 -18.61 1.93
C ILE A 92 -9.26 -17.45 2.40
N CYS A 93 -9.06 -16.45 1.56
CA CYS A 93 -8.24 -15.28 1.90
C CYS A 93 -8.82 -14.49 3.09
N ILE A 94 -10.14 -14.31 3.14
CA ILE A 94 -10.80 -13.63 4.26
C ILE A 94 -10.67 -14.46 5.54
N GLY A 95 -10.96 -15.76 5.47
CA GLY A 95 -10.86 -16.67 6.62
C GLY A 95 -9.45 -16.72 7.20
N LEU A 96 -8.44 -16.88 6.35
CA LEU A 96 -7.03 -16.79 6.74
C LEU A 96 -6.69 -15.41 7.32
N GLY A 97 -7.15 -14.34 6.67
CA GLY A 97 -6.95 -12.97 7.12
C GLY A 97 -7.44 -12.75 8.55
N ILE A 98 -8.64 -13.23 8.87
CA ILE A 98 -9.23 -13.14 10.22
C ILE A 98 -8.37 -13.89 11.24
N ILE A 99 -7.98 -15.13 10.94
CA ILE A 99 -7.16 -15.95 11.85
C ILE A 99 -5.83 -15.25 12.14
N VAL A 100 -5.16 -14.75 11.10
CA VAL A 100 -3.89 -14.03 11.23
C VAL A 100 -4.05 -12.77 12.08
N ILE A 101 -5.07 -11.96 11.82
CA ILE A 101 -5.31 -10.73 12.58
C ILE A 101 -5.53 -11.04 14.07
N ILE A 102 -6.25 -12.12 14.39
CA ILE A 102 -6.45 -12.55 15.79
C ILE A 102 -5.13 -12.94 16.44
N VAL A 103 -4.34 -13.79 15.80
CA VAL A 103 -3.02 -14.21 16.32
C VAL A 103 -2.11 -12.99 16.51
N MET A 104 -2.08 -12.09 15.53
CA MET A 104 -1.27 -10.88 15.58
C MET A 104 -1.76 -9.90 16.66
N ALA A 105 -3.06 -9.81 16.92
CA ALA A 105 -3.58 -9.03 18.03
C ALA A 105 -3.04 -9.53 19.39
N ILE A 106 -2.97 -10.86 19.58
CA ILE A 106 -2.39 -11.47 20.79
C ILE A 106 -0.89 -11.13 20.88
N VAL A 107 -0.13 -11.34 19.79
CA VAL A 107 1.30 -11.02 19.75
C VAL A 107 1.54 -9.53 20.04
N LYS A 108 0.71 -8.64 19.50
CA LYS A 108 0.79 -7.20 19.73
C LYS A 108 0.61 -6.86 21.22
N VAL A 109 -0.32 -7.51 21.90
CA VAL A 109 -0.53 -7.33 23.35
C VAL A 109 0.69 -7.77 24.14
N LEU A 110 1.28 -8.92 23.78
CA LEU A 110 2.51 -9.43 24.42
C LEU A 110 3.70 -8.48 24.21
N LEU A 111 3.92 -8.01 22.98
CA LEU A 111 4.97 -7.05 22.65
C LEU A 111 4.77 -5.70 23.37
N LYS A 112 3.53 -5.23 23.51
CA LYS A 112 3.21 -4.06 24.34
C LYS A 112 3.56 -4.28 25.81
N GLY A 113 3.38 -5.50 26.33
CA GLY A 113 3.85 -5.89 27.65
C GLY A 113 5.37 -5.76 27.81
N LEU A 114 6.13 -6.20 26.80
CA LEU A 114 7.60 -6.09 26.77
C LEU A 114 8.10 -4.64 26.63
N ARG A 115 7.29 -3.73 26.10
CA ARG A 115 7.63 -2.29 26.01
C ARG A 115 7.81 -1.62 27.38
N LYS A 116 7.44 -2.29 28.48
CA LYS A 116 7.75 -1.83 29.85
C LYS A 116 9.26 -1.75 30.10
N PHE A 117 10.07 -2.56 29.40
CA PHE A 117 11.52 -2.49 29.47
C PHE A 117 12.05 -1.31 28.63
N VAL A 118 13.01 -0.57 29.19
CA VAL A 118 13.59 0.63 28.56
C VAL A 118 14.16 0.34 27.17
N VAL A 119 14.87 -0.78 27.02
CA VAL A 119 15.48 -1.19 25.74
C VAL A 119 14.41 -1.40 24.66
N PHE A 120 13.34 -2.13 24.95
CA PHE A 120 12.25 -2.35 23.99
C PHE A 120 11.51 -1.06 23.65
N LYS A 121 11.37 -0.13 24.59
CA LYS A 121 10.77 1.19 24.33
C LYS A 121 11.61 2.00 23.34
N ILE A 122 12.94 1.94 23.45
CA ILE A 122 13.86 2.62 22.51
C ILE A 122 13.78 1.96 21.14
N ILE A 123 13.85 0.63 21.06
CA ILE A 123 13.77 -0.11 19.78
C ILE A 123 12.45 0.18 19.05
N ASP A 124 11.31 0.12 19.75
CA ASP A 124 10.00 0.44 19.19
C ASP A 124 9.93 1.91 18.71
N GLY A 125 10.58 2.82 19.43
CA GLY A 125 10.73 4.22 19.02
C GLY A 125 11.54 4.36 17.74
N VAL A 126 12.76 3.81 17.70
CA VAL A 126 13.64 3.90 16.51
C VAL A 126 12.96 3.32 15.27
N LEU A 127 12.37 2.12 15.39
CA LEU A 127 11.62 1.50 14.29
C LEU A 127 10.43 2.36 13.84
N GLY A 128 9.73 2.99 14.79
CA GLY A 128 8.62 3.91 14.49
C GLY A 128 9.08 5.18 13.77
N GLY A 129 10.26 5.69 14.13
CA GLY A 129 10.91 6.82 13.47
C GLY A 129 11.31 6.50 12.04
N VAL A 130 12.04 5.39 11.84
CA VAL A 130 12.45 4.92 10.50
C VAL A 130 11.24 4.69 9.61
N TYR A 131 10.21 4.01 10.12
CA TYR A 131 8.95 3.81 9.39
C TYR A 131 8.32 5.13 8.94
N SER A 132 8.31 6.13 9.82
CA SER A 132 7.73 7.45 9.51
C SER A 132 8.50 8.16 8.40
N ILE A 133 9.84 8.05 8.38
CA ILE A 133 10.65 8.57 7.26
C ILE A 133 10.27 7.84 5.97
N VAL A 134 10.32 6.50 5.97
CA VAL A 134 10.07 5.69 4.77
C VAL A 134 8.69 5.99 4.18
N ILE A 135 7.64 6.04 5.02
CA ILE A 135 6.29 6.32 4.52
C ILE A 135 6.15 7.77 4.02
N THR A 136 6.85 8.72 4.64
CA THR A 136 6.87 10.11 4.17
C THR A 136 7.51 10.19 2.80
N VAL A 137 8.66 9.54 2.61
CA VAL A 137 9.34 9.48 1.30
C VAL A 137 8.47 8.78 0.26
N ALA A 138 7.80 7.68 0.62
CA ALA A 138 6.86 7.00 -0.28
C ALA A 138 5.69 7.90 -0.70
N VAL A 139 5.06 8.60 0.24
CA VAL A 139 3.98 9.56 -0.04
C VAL A 139 4.49 10.69 -0.93
N LEU A 140 5.66 11.24 -0.63
CA LEU A 140 6.27 12.29 -1.45
C LEU A 140 6.61 11.80 -2.86
N MET A 141 7.06 10.55 -3.02
CA MET A 141 7.26 9.96 -4.35
C MET A 141 5.94 9.87 -5.11
N VAL A 142 4.85 9.43 -4.48
CA VAL A 142 3.52 9.38 -5.14
C VAL A 142 3.07 10.78 -5.54
N ILE A 143 3.21 11.77 -4.65
CA ILE A 143 2.89 13.17 -4.96
C ILE A 143 3.77 13.68 -6.10
N GLY A 144 5.07 13.38 -6.07
CA GLY A 144 6.02 13.77 -7.10
C GLY A 144 5.64 13.23 -8.47
N VAL A 145 5.20 11.98 -8.55
CA VAL A 145 4.70 11.40 -9.81
C VAL A 145 3.47 12.13 -10.32
N LEU A 146 2.50 12.39 -9.44
CA LEU A 146 1.28 13.11 -9.79
C LEU A 146 1.59 14.51 -10.30
N VAL A 147 2.43 15.26 -9.59
CA VAL A 147 2.89 16.60 -9.99
C VAL A 147 3.67 16.55 -11.31
N GLY A 148 4.49 15.52 -11.52
CA GLY A 148 5.24 15.30 -12.76
C GLY A 148 4.34 15.21 -14.00
N THR A 149 3.09 14.74 -13.85
CA THR A 149 2.13 14.72 -14.98
C THR A 149 1.75 16.13 -15.46
N PHE A 150 1.87 17.16 -14.61
CA PHE A 150 1.52 18.56 -14.91
C PHE A 150 2.69 19.37 -15.47
N VAL A 151 3.93 18.91 -15.30
CA VAL A 151 5.15 19.61 -15.75
C VAL A 151 5.09 20.04 -17.21
N PRO A 152 4.66 19.20 -18.18
CA PRO A 152 4.64 19.58 -19.60
C PRO A 152 3.57 20.63 -19.96
N TYR A 153 2.57 20.85 -19.09
CA TYR A 153 1.36 21.61 -19.42
C TYR A 153 1.28 22.95 -18.67
N PHE A 154 1.96 23.08 -17.52
CA PHE A 154 1.86 24.25 -16.66
C PHE A 154 3.23 24.85 -16.37
N GLY A 155 3.50 26.04 -16.94
CA GLY A 155 4.79 26.74 -16.80
C GLY A 155 5.29 26.96 -15.36
N PRO A 156 4.43 27.36 -14.40
CA PRO A 156 4.83 27.47 -12.99
C PRO A 156 5.28 26.14 -12.38
N VAL A 157 4.67 25.03 -12.79
CA VAL A 157 5.01 23.68 -12.30
C VAL A 157 6.34 23.21 -12.91
N SER A 158 6.56 23.47 -14.19
CA SER A 158 7.86 23.19 -14.83
C SER A 158 9.00 23.94 -14.14
N SER A 159 8.83 25.25 -13.91
CA SER A 159 9.85 26.07 -13.25
C SER A 159 10.17 25.58 -11.83
N ALA A 160 9.16 25.15 -11.08
CA ALA A 160 9.36 24.56 -9.76
C ALA A 160 10.05 23.17 -9.83
N SER A 161 9.70 22.35 -10.82
CA SER A 161 10.32 21.04 -11.05
C SER A 161 11.81 21.17 -11.39
N ASP A 162 12.19 22.14 -12.24
CA ASP A 162 13.58 22.39 -12.61
C ASP A 162 14.43 22.74 -11.38
N VAL A 163 13.94 23.63 -10.51
CA VAL A 163 14.62 23.98 -9.25
C VAL A 163 14.74 22.77 -8.31
N CYS A 164 13.71 21.94 -8.24
CA CYS A 164 13.74 20.70 -7.44
C CYS A 164 14.68 19.63 -8.01
N SER A 165 14.90 19.62 -9.32
CA SER A 165 15.77 18.64 -9.99
C SER A 165 17.26 18.83 -9.69
N GLU A 166 17.65 20.04 -9.26
CA GLU A 166 19.02 20.39 -8.86
C GLU A 166 19.35 20.03 -7.39
N CYS A 167 18.41 19.47 -6.65
CA CYS A 167 18.55 19.11 -5.24
C CYS A 167 18.78 17.60 -5.09
N PHE A 168 19.67 17.16 -4.18
CA PHE A 168 20.16 15.77 -4.19
C PHE A 168 19.05 14.74 -3.92
N LEU A 169 18.33 14.90 -2.80
CA LEU A 169 17.25 13.99 -2.41
C LEU A 169 15.94 14.28 -3.16
N PHE A 170 15.71 15.56 -3.46
CA PHE A 170 14.52 16.03 -4.17
C PHE A 170 14.48 15.59 -5.64
N LYS A 171 15.65 15.43 -6.29
CA LYS A 171 15.76 14.88 -7.65
C LYS A 171 15.12 13.50 -7.77
N TYR A 172 15.33 12.61 -6.80
CA TYR A 172 14.75 11.25 -6.85
C TYR A 172 13.23 11.24 -6.65
N ILE A 173 12.70 12.23 -5.94
CA ILE A 173 11.27 12.32 -5.63
C ILE A 173 10.51 13.01 -6.78
N PHE A 174 11.04 14.11 -7.32
CA PHE A 174 10.32 15.01 -8.23
C PHE A 174 10.95 15.15 -9.63
N GLY A 175 12.22 14.79 -9.82
CA GLY A 175 12.92 14.98 -11.10
C GLY A 175 13.12 13.70 -11.92
N ALA A 176 13.51 12.60 -11.27
CA ALA A 176 13.81 11.30 -11.88
C ALA A 176 13.06 10.17 -11.16
N ASN A 177 11.77 10.39 -10.92
CA ASN A 177 10.96 9.41 -10.21
C ASN A 177 10.78 8.14 -11.06
N PRO A 178 11.12 6.94 -10.55
CA PRO A 178 11.07 5.71 -11.32
C PRO A 178 9.65 5.32 -11.78
N PHE A 179 8.61 5.85 -11.15
CA PHE A 179 7.22 5.56 -11.50
C PHE A 179 6.62 6.57 -12.48
N GLN A 180 7.37 7.60 -12.90
CA GLN A 180 6.85 8.68 -13.72
C GLN A 180 6.32 8.20 -15.07
N GLU A 181 7.06 7.34 -15.75
CA GLU A 181 6.66 6.80 -17.06
C GLU A 181 5.39 5.96 -16.97
N PHE A 182 5.29 5.13 -15.93
CA PHE A 182 4.11 4.29 -15.69
C PHE A 182 2.84 5.14 -15.51
N VAL A 183 2.89 6.17 -14.67
CA VAL A 183 1.72 7.03 -14.42
C VAL A 183 1.40 7.90 -15.63
N ASN A 184 2.40 8.44 -16.34
CA ASN A 184 2.17 9.17 -17.58
C ASN A 184 1.46 8.29 -18.63
N GLY A 185 1.79 6.99 -18.70
CA GLY A 185 1.15 6.05 -19.64
C GLY A 185 -0.25 5.60 -19.26
N LYS A 186 -0.61 5.57 -17.96
CA LYS A 186 -1.90 5.04 -17.48
C LYS A 186 -2.87 6.12 -17.01
N PHE A 187 -2.37 7.20 -16.42
CA PHE A 187 -3.14 8.27 -15.79
C PHE A 187 -2.50 9.65 -16.08
N PRO A 188 -2.56 10.15 -17.33
CA PRO A 188 -1.95 11.43 -17.71
C PRO A 188 -2.80 12.63 -17.24
N LEU A 189 -2.93 12.80 -15.93
CA LEU A 189 -3.81 13.78 -15.29
C LEU A 189 -3.57 15.22 -15.77
N GLY A 190 -2.30 15.64 -15.89
CA GLY A 190 -1.98 16.98 -16.38
C GLY A 190 -2.52 17.27 -17.79
N SER A 191 -2.57 16.27 -18.67
CA SER A 191 -3.14 16.42 -20.01
C SER A 191 -4.65 16.59 -19.98
N TRP A 192 -5.34 15.80 -19.15
CA TRP A 192 -6.79 15.87 -18.98
C TRP A 192 -7.20 17.22 -18.40
N VAL A 193 -6.49 17.67 -17.37
CA VAL A 193 -6.77 18.97 -16.74
C VAL A 193 -6.45 20.12 -17.70
N ALA A 194 -5.35 20.07 -18.46
CA ALA A 194 -5.03 21.09 -19.45
C ALA A 194 -6.09 21.20 -20.56
N GLN A 195 -6.77 20.10 -20.91
CA GLN A 195 -7.89 20.12 -21.86
C GLN A 195 -9.14 20.80 -21.30
N LEU A 196 -9.34 20.83 -19.98
CA LEU A 196 -10.48 21.52 -19.34
C LEU A 196 -10.30 23.05 -19.30
N PHE A 197 -9.07 23.54 -19.46
CA PHE A 197 -8.74 24.97 -19.47
C PHE A 197 -8.50 25.52 -20.89
N LYS A 198 -8.76 24.72 -21.92
CA LYS A 198 -8.80 25.13 -23.33
C LYS A 198 -10.26 25.32 -23.77
#